data_AF-A0A258LGK6-F1
#
_entry.id   AF-A0A258LGK6-F1
#
_cell.length_a   1.000
_cell.length_b   1.000
_cell.length_c   1.000
_cell.angle_alpha   90.00
_cell.angle_beta   90.00
_cell.angle_gamma   90.00
#
_symmetry.space_group_name_H-M   'P 1'
#
loop_
_entity.id
_entity.type
_entity.pdbx_description
1 polymer ?
#
loop_
_entity_poly.entity_id
_entity_poly.type
_entity_poly.pdbx_seq_one_letter_code
_entity_poly.pdbx_strand_id
1 'polypeptide(L)'
;MRILILGDLVGRSGRDAVIAALPGLRTQIRADFVVVNGENASHGFGLAPDMADALFTAGADAITLGNHAWDRREIIPYIAREPRLIRPLNFPPGTPGNGAAIMTLKDGRKILIAQLMGRLFMDPLDDPFRAMEELLSRNKMG
;
A
#
# COMPACT_ATOMS: atom_id res chain seq x y z
N MET A 1 -3.04 -8.18 17.48
CA MET A 1 -3.13 -6.93 16.68
C MET A 1 -4.33 -7.07 15.76
N ARG A 2 -5.16 -6.04 15.61
CA ARG A 2 -6.31 -6.01 14.68
C ARG A 2 -5.93 -5.20 13.46
N ILE A 3 -5.85 -5.87 12.30
CA ILE A 3 -5.48 -5.24 11.04
C ILE A 3 -6.73 -5.16 10.17
N LEU A 4 -7.01 -3.97 9.65
CA LEU A 4 -8.02 -3.77 8.62
C LEU A 4 -7.31 -3.62 7.28
N ILE A 5 -7.70 -4.42 6.30
CA ILE A 5 -7.22 -4.31 4.92
C ILE A 5 -8.43 -4.01 4.04
N LEU A 6 -8.41 -2.87 3.38
CA LEU A 6 -9.39 -2.50 2.36
C LEU A 6 -8.81 -2.85 0.99
N GLY A 7 -9.60 -3.58 0.19
CA GLY A 7 -9.26 -3.88 -1.19
C GLY A 7 -9.30 -2.63 -2.08
N ASP A 8 -9.15 -2.86 -3.38
CA ASP A 8 -8.98 -1.84 -4.40
C ASP A 8 -10.04 -0.74 -4.35
N LEU A 9 -9.57 0.48 -4.12
CA LEU A 9 -10.39 1.66 -4.28
C LEU A 9 -10.46 2.05 -5.75
N VAL A 10 -11.67 2.06 -6.31
CA VAL A 10 -11.88 2.39 -7.71
C VAL A 10 -12.49 3.79 -7.84
N GLY A 11 -11.72 4.70 -8.45
CA GLY A 11 -12.18 6.03 -8.84
C GLY A 11 -12.68 6.88 -7.67
N ARG A 12 -13.57 7.85 -7.97
CA ARG A 12 -14.06 8.80 -6.97
C ARG A 12 -14.97 8.13 -5.94
N SER A 13 -15.85 7.24 -6.36
CA SER A 13 -16.78 6.54 -5.48
C SER A 13 -16.07 5.75 -4.39
N GLY A 14 -15.02 4.98 -4.74
CA GLY A 14 -14.23 4.23 -3.76
C GLY A 14 -13.52 5.13 -2.76
N ARG A 15 -12.88 6.21 -3.24
CA ARG A 15 -12.18 7.18 -2.38
C ARG A 15 -13.15 7.88 -1.43
N ASP A 16 -14.24 8.44 -1.94
CA ASP A 16 -15.20 9.21 -1.15
C ASP A 16 -15.85 8.32 -0.07
N ALA A 17 -16.18 7.07 -0.41
CA ALA A 17 -16.72 6.10 0.55
C ALA A 17 -15.74 5.79 1.68
N VAL A 18 -14.46 5.56 1.37
CA VAL A 18 -13.44 5.28 2.40
C VAL A 18 -13.14 6.51 3.24
N ILE A 19 -12.97 7.68 2.64
CA ILE A 19 -12.70 8.92 3.39
C ILE A 19 -13.80 9.21 4.41
N ALA A 20 -15.07 8.98 4.03
CA ALA A 20 -16.20 9.18 4.92
C ALA A 20 -16.31 8.11 6.02
N ALA A 21 -16.12 6.83 5.68
CA ALA A 21 -16.42 5.72 6.57
C ALA A 21 -15.25 5.28 7.46
N LEU A 22 -14.01 5.42 7.00
CA LEU A 22 -12.83 4.82 7.64
C LEU A 22 -12.61 5.27 9.09
N PRO A 23 -12.74 6.56 9.47
CA PRO A 23 -12.57 6.97 10.87
C PRO A 23 -13.54 6.26 11.83
N GLY A 24 -14.81 6.14 11.42
CA GLY A 24 -15.84 5.44 12.18
C GLY A 24 -15.57 3.93 12.23
N LEU A 25 -15.25 3.33 11.08
CA LEU A 25 -14.96 1.91 10.96
C LEU A 25 -13.76 1.51 11.83
N ARG A 26 -12.67 2.28 11.79
CA ARG A 26 -11.47 2.06 12.61
C ARG A 26 -11.81 2.01 14.10
N THR A 27 -12.68 2.91 14.56
CA THR A 27 -13.14 2.98 15.95
C THR A 27 -14.02 1.76 16.30
N GLN A 28 -15.00 1.45 15.44
CA GLN A 28 -15.98 0.38 15.67
C GLN A 28 -15.30 -1.00 15.80
N ILE A 29 -14.36 -1.32 14.91
CA ILE A 29 -13.66 -2.62 14.93
C ILE A 29 -12.42 -2.60 15.82
N ARG A 30 -12.04 -1.42 16.34
CA ARG A 30 -10.80 -1.18 17.10
C ARG A 30 -9.57 -1.61 16.32
N ALA A 31 -9.44 -1.16 15.06
CA ALA A 31 -8.30 -1.49 14.22
C ALA A 31 -7.03 -0.80 14.74
N ASP A 32 -6.00 -1.62 14.98
CA ASP A 32 -4.66 -1.18 15.38
C ASP A 32 -3.90 -0.60 14.18
N PHE A 33 -4.11 -1.18 12.99
CA PHE A 33 -3.43 -0.82 11.75
C PHE A 33 -4.37 -0.96 10.54
N VAL A 34 -4.33 -0.01 9.61
CA VAL A 34 -5.19 0.06 8.43
C VAL A 34 -4.33 0.10 7.15
N VAL A 35 -4.60 -0.82 6.23
CA VAL A 35 -4.04 -0.84 4.87
C VAL A 35 -5.15 -0.60 3.86
N VAL A 36 -4.87 0.20 2.83
CA VAL A 36 -5.79 0.45 1.72
C VAL A 36 -5.06 0.19 0.40
N ASN A 37 -5.62 -0.62 -0.51
CA ASN A 37 -5.12 -0.67 -1.88
C ASN A 37 -5.66 0.53 -2.68
N GLY A 38 -4.76 1.43 -3.07
CA GLY A 38 -5.06 2.66 -3.80
C GLY A 38 -4.76 2.60 -5.29
N GLU A 39 -4.46 1.45 -5.88
CA GLU A 39 -3.95 1.39 -7.26
C GLU A 39 -4.92 1.91 -8.32
N ASN A 40 -6.23 1.86 -8.06
CA ASN A 40 -7.27 2.31 -8.98
C ASN A 40 -7.92 3.63 -8.54
N ALA A 41 -7.30 4.32 -7.58
CA ALA A 41 -7.91 5.45 -6.91
C ALA A 41 -8.11 6.63 -7.86
N SER A 42 -7.25 6.89 -8.84
CA SER A 42 -7.31 8.12 -9.66
C SER A 42 -8.05 7.90 -10.97
N HIS A 43 -9.35 8.18 -10.98
CA HIS A 43 -10.21 7.95 -12.16
C HIS A 43 -10.13 6.50 -12.70
N GLY A 44 -9.91 5.53 -11.80
CA GLY A 44 -9.80 4.11 -12.15
C GLY A 44 -8.37 3.60 -12.33
N PHE A 45 -7.36 4.47 -12.46
CA PHE A 45 -5.98 4.07 -12.75
C PHE A 45 -4.94 4.96 -12.05
N GLY A 46 -4.10 4.33 -11.23
CA GLY A 46 -3.04 4.94 -10.44
C GLY A 46 -3.52 5.76 -9.24
N LEU A 47 -2.58 6.39 -8.56
CA LEU A 47 -2.82 7.21 -7.37
C LEU A 47 -2.14 8.57 -7.54
N ALA A 48 -2.88 9.66 -7.36
CA ALA A 48 -2.32 11.01 -7.32
C ALA A 48 -1.88 11.35 -5.88
N PRO A 49 -0.82 12.16 -5.69
CA PRO A 49 -0.31 12.54 -4.36
C PRO A 49 -1.35 13.08 -3.38
N ASP A 50 -2.22 13.99 -3.84
CA ASP A 50 -3.29 14.59 -3.04
C ASP A 50 -4.32 13.56 -2.56
N MET A 51 -4.60 12.55 -3.39
CA MET A 51 -5.49 11.44 -3.04
C MET A 51 -4.85 10.51 -2.01
N ALA A 52 -3.54 10.27 -2.11
CA ALA A 52 -2.79 9.51 -1.10
C ALA A 52 -2.83 10.23 0.26
N ASP A 53 -2.56 11.54 0.26
CA ASP A 53 -2.59 12.37 1.46
C ASP A 53 -3.99 12.39 2.11
N ALA A 54 -5.05 12.42 1.30
CA ALA A 54 -6.43 12.34 1.79
C ALA A 54 -6.74 10.99 2.46
N LEU A 55 -6.25 9.87 1.90
CA LEU A 55 -6.42 8.53 2.50
C LEU A 55 -5.65 8.39 3.81
N PHE A 56 -4.42 8.90 3.88
CA PHE A 56 -3.66 8.95 5.13
C PHE A 56 -4.38 9.82 6.18
N THR A 57 -4.91 10.97 5.78
CA THR A 57 -5.68 11.85 6.67
C THR A 57 -6.95 11.17 7.19
N ALA A 58 -7.61 10.36 6.35
CA ALA A 58 -8.78 9.57 6.75
C ALA A 58 -8.46 8.40 7.70
N GLY A 59 -7.17 8.10 7.90
CA GLY A 59 -6.71 7.11 8.89
C GLY A 59 -6.18 5.81 8.30
N ALA A 60 -5.80 5.78 7.01
CA ALA A 60 -4.94 4.71 6.49
C ALA A 60 -3.54 4.84 7.11
N ASP A 61 -2.97 3.73 7.58
CA ASP A 61 -1.60 3.70 8.11
C ASP A 61 -0.58 3.34 7.00
N ALA A 62 -1.01 2.55 6.02
CA ALA A 62 -0.27 2.26 4.80
C ALA A 62 -1.20 2.24 3.57
N ILE A 63 -0.65 2.57 2.42
CA ILE A 63 -1.34 2.42 1.13
C ILE A 63 -0.52 1.45 0.29
N THR A 64 -1.16 0.40 -0.22
CA THR A 64 -0.55 -0.48 -1.22
C THR A 64 -1.01 -0.09 -2.61
N LEU A 65 -0.23 -0.46 -3.62
CA LEU A 65 -0.56 -0.31 -5.03
C LEU A 65 -0.47 -1.68 -5.73
N GLY A 66 -0.55 -1.69 -7.06
CA GLY A 66 -0.43 -2.89 -7.87
C GLY A 66 0.12 -2.57 -9.25
N ASN A 67 -0.47 -3.14 -10.29
CA ASN A 67 -0.01 -2.95 -11.66
C ASN A 67 -0.23 -1.51 -12.16
N HIS A 68 -1.22 -0.79 -11.63
CA HIS A 68 -1.48 0.61 -11.98
C HIS A 68 -0.64 1.63 -11.19
N ALA A 69 0.38 1.18 -10.44
CA ALA A 69 1.20 2.03 -9.58
C ALA A 69 1.81 3.25 -10.29
N TRP A 70 2.05 3.17 -11.60
CA TRP A 70 2.81 4.17 -12.36
C TRP A 70 1.97 4.99 -13.36
N ASP A 71 0.65 4.78 -13.40
CA ASP A 71 -0.23 5.42 -14.38
C ASP A 71 -0.41 6.93 -14.15
N ARG A 72 -0.05 7.41 -12.95
CA ARG A 72 0.01 8.83 -12.59
C ARG A 72 1.46 9.24 -12.38
N ARG A 73 2.05 9.96 -13.33
CA ARG A 73 3.49 10.29 -13.31
C ARG A 73 3.89 11.09 -12.07
N GLU A 74 2.96 11.84 -11.50
CA GLU A 74 3.11 12.63 -10.28
C GLU A 74 3.41 11.76 -9.04
N ILE A 75 3.04 10.47 -9.06
CA ILE A 75 3.29 9.54 -7.96
C ILE A 75 4.77 9.17 -7.85
N ILE A 76 5.54 9.24 -8.94
CA ILE A 76 6.94 8.77 -9.00
C ILE A 76 7.83 9.53 -8.00
N PRO A 77 7.88 10.87 -7.98
CA PRO A 77 8.64 11.59 -6.96
C PRO A 77 7.98 11.55 -5.57
N TYR A 78 6.70 11.20 -5.48
CA TYR A 78 5.97 11.08 -4.20
C TYR A 78 6.30 9.77 -3.49
N ILE A 79 6.24 8.63 -4.18
CA ILE A 79 6.48 7.32 -3.59
C ILE A 79 7.93 7.16 -3.11
N ALA A 80 8.88 7.89 -3.69
CA ALA A 80 10.26 7.92 -3.23
C ALA A 80 10.44 8.59 -1.86
N ARG A 81 9.54 9.50 -1.46
CA ARG A 81 9.60 10.24 -0.18
C ARG A 81 8.60 9.77 0.87
N GLU A 82 7.60 8.99 0.49
CA GLU A 82 6.55 8.51 1.38
C GLU A 82 6.71 7.01 1.67
N PRO A 83 7.37 6.62 2.78
CA PRO A 83 7.67 5.23 3.06
C PRO A 83 6.44 4.36 3.35
N ARG A 84 5.28 4.96 3.61
CA ARG A 84 4.01 4.25 3.86
C ARG A 84 3.27 3.87 2.58
N LEU A 85 3.72 4.36 1.42
CA LEU A 85 3.17 4.00 0.12
C LEU A 85 4.00 2.85 -0.48
N ILE A 86 3.37 1.68 -0.63
CA ILE A 86 4.03 0.41 -0.93
C ILE A 86 3.66 -0.04 -2.35
N ARG A 87 4.64 -0.05 -3.25
CA ARG A 87 4.52 -0.64 -4.61
C ARG A 87 4.85 -2.14 -4.58
N PRO A 88 4.56 -2.92 -5.63
CA PRO A 88 4.99 -4.32 -5.67
C PRO A 88 6.50 -4.48 -5.52
N LEU A 89 6.92 -5.34 -4.60
CA LEU A 89 8.31 -5.58 -4.21
C LEU A 89 9.17 -6.10 -5.36
N ASN A 90 8.59 -6.94 -6.20
CA ASN A 90 9.27 -7.61 -7.30
C ASN A 90 9.39 -6.75 -8.58
N PHE A 91 9.27 -5.42 -8.47
CA PHE A 91 9.76 -4.52 -9.51
C PHE A 91 11.31 -4.52 -9.55
N PRO A 92 11.93 -4.33 -10.73
CA PRO A 92 13.38 -4.41 -10.88
C PRO A 92 14.16 -3.43 -9.98
N PRO A 93 15.42 -3.73 -9.65
CA PRO A 93 16.29 -2.83 -8.91
C PRO A 93 16.36 -1.42 -9.52
N GLY A 94 16.33 -0.40 -8.66
CA GLY A 94 16.28 1.01 -9.09
C GLY A 94 14.86 1.57 -9.25
N THR A 95 13.82 0.74 -9.13
CA THR A 95 12.43 1.22 -9.12
C THR A 95 12.15 2.11 -7.90
N PRO A 96 11.60 3.33 -8.06
CA PRO A 96 11.34 4.25 -6.96
C PRO A 96 10.44 3.68 -5.86
N GLY A 97 10.64 4.18 -4.64
CA GLY A 97 9.81 3.83 -3.49
C GLY A 97 10.01 2.42 -2.96
N ASN A 98 9.18 2.05 -1.99
CA ASN A 98 9.37 0.83 -1.21
C ASN A 98 8.47 -0.30 -1.67
N GLY A 99 9.03 -1.50 -1.72
CA GLY A 99 8.29 -2.76 -1.92
C GLY A 99 7.72 -3.37 -0.64
N ALA A 100 8.32 -2.98 0.49
CA ALA A 100 7.97 -3.40 1.82
C ALA A 100 8.43 -2.34 2.84
N ALA A 101 7.78 -2.28 4.00
CA ALA A 101 8.16 -1.39 5.10
C ALA A 101 7.85 -2.01 6.45
N ILE A 102 8.70 -1.77 7.45
CA ILE A 102 8.39 -2.05 8.85
C ILE A 102 7.84 -0.78 9.48
N MET A 103 6.64 -0.86 10.04
CA MET A 103 6.01 0.24 10.77
C MET A 103 5.91 -0.10 12.25
N THR A 104 6.17 0.90 13.10
CA THR A 104 6.04 0.77 14.55
C THR A 104 4.74 1.45 14.98
N LEU A 105 3.85 0.70 15.61
CA LEU A 105 2.62 1.20 16.20
C LEU A 105 2.93 2.04 17.46
N LYS A 106 1.96 2.85 17.90
CA LYS A 106 2.11 3.74 19.07
C LYS A 106 2.45 3.00 20.37
N ASP A 107 2.08 1.73 20.47
CA ASP A 107 2.38 0.87 21.63
C ASP A 107 3.64 0.01 21.46
N GLY A 108 4.46 0.31 20.46
CA GLY A 108 5.75 -0.34 20.23
C GLY A 108 5.69 -1.65 19.44
N ARG A 109 4.49 -2.20 19.18
CA ARG A 109 4.34 -3.35 18.29
C ARG A 109 4.82 -2.99 16.87
N LYS A 110 5.42 -3.95 16.17
CA LYS A 110 5.90 -3.76 14.79
C LYS A 110 5.06 -4.57 13.81
N ILE A 111 4.86 -4.02 12.61
CA ILE A 111 4.24 -4.70 11.49
C ILE A 111 5.13 -4.56 10.26
N LEU A 112 5.38 -5.67 9.56
CA LEU A 112 5.99 -5.68 8.23
C LEU A 112 4.87 -5.73 7.20
N ILE A 113 4.78 -4.71 6.35
CA ILE A 113 3.93 -4.71 5.17
C ILE A 113 4.78 -4.94 3.92
N ALA A 114 4.30 -5.76 3.00
CA ALA A 114 4.90 -5.99 1.70
C ALA A 114 3.80 -6.18 0.66
N GLN A 115 4.05 -5.71 -0.56
CA GLN A 115 3.17 -5.93 -1.71
C GLN A 115 3.92 -6.74 -2.76
N LEU A 116 3.25 -7.64 -3.46
CA LEU A 116 3.83 -8.41 -4.56
C LEU A 116 2.89 -8.35 -5.76
N MET A 117 3.42 -8.61 -6.96
CA MET A 117 2.64 -8.73 -8.17
C MET A 117 2.85 -10.10 -8.79
N GLY A 118 1.73 -10.75 -9.15
CA GLY A 118 1.76 -11.98 -9.92
C GLY A 118 2.32 -11.76 -11.33
N ARG A 119 2.65 -12.86 -12.00
CA ARG A 119 3.21 -12.84 -13.37
C ARG A 119 2.34 -13.55 -14.40
N LEU A 120 1.39 -14.38 -13.96
CA LEU A 120 0.48 -15.08 -14.87
C LEU A 120 -0.54 -14.06 -15.40
N PHE A 121 -0.57 -13.87 -16.72
CA PHE A 121 -1.40 -12.86 -17.39
C PHE A 121 -1.11 -11.41 -16.95
N MET A 122 0.12 -11.14 -16.48
CA MET A 122 0.59 -9.83 -16.03
C MET A 122 1.99 -9.55 -16.59
N ASP A 123 2.52 -8.34 -16.32
CA ASP A 123 3.86 -7.96 -16.76
C ASP A 123 4.95 -8.91 -16.23
N PRO A 124 6.04 -9.13 -16.99
CA PRO A 124 7.12 -10.02 -16.61
C PRO A 124 8.06 -9.37 -15.58
N LEU A 125 7.60 -9.30 -14.33
CA LEU A 125 8.39 -8.86 -13.18
C LEU A 125 9.29 -9.96 -12.61
N ASP A 126 10.13 -9.60 -11.64
CA ASP A 126 10.96 -10.55 -10.91
C ASP A 126 10.09 -11.59 -10.19
N ASP A 127 10.70 -12.74 -9.86
CA ASP A 127 9.99 -13.84 -9.21
C ASP A 127 9.43 -13.44 -7.84
N PRO A 128 8.09 -13.36 -7.68
CA PRO A 128 7.49 -12.91 -6.43
C PRO A 128 7.77 -13.87 -5.26
N PHE A 129 8.01 -15.16 -5.53
CA PHE A 129 8.33 -16.13 -4.49
C PHE A 129 9.73 -15.88 -3.91
N ARG A 130 10.73 -15.75 -4.79
CA ARG A 130 12.11 -15.44 -4.37
C ARG A 130 12.21 -14.08 -3.69
N ALA A 131 11.50 -13.08 -4.20
CA ALA A 131 11.46 -11.75 -3.58
C ALA A 131 10.89 -11.82 -2.14
N MET A 132 9.84 -12.62 -1.92
CA MET A 132 9.27 -12.82 -0.59
C MET A 132 10.21 -13.60 0.33
N GLU A 133 10.82 -14.68 -0.15
CA GLU A 133 11.80 -15.46 0.62
C GLU A 133 12.98 -14.59 1.07
N GLU A 134 13.52 -13.77 0.16
CA GLU A 134 14.59 -12.83 0.48
C GLU A 134 14.16 -11.82 1.55
N LEU A 135 12.97 -11.23 1.41
CA LEU A 135 12.43 -10.30 2.40
C LEU A 135 12.32 -10.97 3.78
N LEU A 136 11.73 -12.16 3.85
CA LEU A 136 11.52 -12.88 5.10
C LEU A 136 12.83 -13.38 5.73
N SER A 137 13.85 -13.70 4.93
CA SER A 137 15.17 -14.11 5.44
C SER A 137 15.86 -13.02 6.28
N ARG A 138 15.61 -11.75 5.94
CA ARG A 138 16.18 -10.57 6.61
C ARG A 138 15.32 -10.06 7.76
N ASN A 139 14.07 -10.50 7.84
CA ASN A 139 13.07 -10.02 8.77
C ASN A 139 12.49 -11.20 9.56
N LYS A 140 13.06 -11.48 10.73
CA LYS A 140 12.50 -12.50 11.63
C LYS A 140 11.10 -12.06 12.08
N MET A 141 10.11 -12.84 11.70
CA MET A 141 8.76 -12.76 12.25
C MET A 141 8.79 -13.25 13.70
N GLY A 142 8.01 -12.60 14.57
CA GLY A 142 7.92 -12.90 16.00
C GLY A 142 7.17 -14.19 16.30
#